data_AF-A0A3D5M5T5-F1
#
_entry.id   AF-A0A3D5M5T5-F1
#
_cell.length_a   1.000
_cell.length_b   1.000
_cell.length_c   1.000
_cell.angle_alpha   90.00
_cell.angle_beta   90.00
_cell.angle_gamma   90.00
#
_symmetry.space_group_name_H-M   'P 1'
#
loop_
_entity.id
_entity.type
_entity.pdbx_description
1 polymer ?
#
loop_
_entity_poly.entity_id
_entity_poly.type
_entity_poly.pdbx_seq_one_letter_code
_entity_poly.pdbx_strand_id
1 'polypeptide(L)' 'GTSAFDAKLLQTSDDSKVTSDDSKVTSNQFPNGIAWYGTWEAAKSEAERTGKPILLLSAAPQCQGVPGIW' A
#
# COMPACT_ATOMS: atom_id res chain seq x y z
N GLY A 1 -10.81 -0.97 -51.68
CA GLY A 1 -10.47 -1.03 -50.25
C GLY A 1 -9.53 -2.18 -50.03
N THR A 2 -8.25 -1.88 -49.79
CA THR A 2 -7.23 -2.83 -49.32
C THR A 2 -6.23 -2.01 -48.52
N SER A 3 -6.54 -1.85 -47.24
CA SER A 3 -5.68 -1.23 -46.23
C SER A 3 -4.51 -2.18 -45.93
N ALA A 4 -3.29 -1.72 -46.19
CA ALA A 4 -2.04 -2.46 -46.06
C ALA A 4 -1.61 -2.66 -44.59
N PHE A 5 -2.43 -3.35 -43.81
CA PHE A 5 -2.11 -3.73 -42.43
C PHE A 5 -2.50 -5.17 -42.14
N ASP A 6 -2.13 -6.09 -43.01
CA ASP A 6 -2.17 -7.53 -42.72
C ASP A 6 -0.85 -8.16 -43.17
N ALA A 7 0.10 -8.25 -42.23
CA ALA A 7 1.05 -9.36 -42.09
C ALA A 7 2.13 -9.01 -41.07
N LYS A 8 1.95 -9.45 -39.81
CA LYS A 8 2.93 -10.28 -39.08
C LYS A 8 2.31 -10.70 -37.74
N LEU A 9 1.55 -11.79 -37.70
CA LEU A 9 2.03 -13.13 -37.34
C LEU A 9 2.77 -13.18 -36.00
N LEU A 10 2.21 -14.01 -35.12
CA LEU A 10 2.73 -14.53 -33.86
C LEU A 10 4.27 -14.61 -33.79
N GLN A 11 4.83 -14.10 -32.69
CA GLN A 11 6.08 -14.56 -32.07
C GLN A 11 5.75 -14.70 -30.57
N THR A 12 5.23 -15.83 -30.10
CA THR A 12 5.94 -17.03 -29.61
C THR A 12 7.13 -16.73 -28.69
N SER A 13 6.94 -17.12 -27.42
CA SER A 13 7.87 -17.79 -26.51
C SER A 13 9.25 -17.19 -26.23
N ASP A 14 9.47 -17.00 -24.93
CA ASP A 14 10.76 -17.02 -24.24
C ASP A 14 11.78 -15.95 -24.61
N ASP A 15 11.86 -14.92 -23.77
CA ASP A 15 13.17 -14.60 -23.21
C ASP A 15 13.00 -14.08 -21.77
N SER A 16 13.49 -14.90 -20.86
CA SER A 16 13.63 -14.58 -19.45
C SER A 16 14.59 -13.41 -19.30
N LYS A 17 14.08 -12.18 -19.17
CA LYS A 17 14.88 -11.07 -18.64
C LYS A 17 14.55 -10.87 -17.16
N VAL A 18 14.99 -11.84 -16.36
CA VAL A 18 15.40 -11.56 -14.98
C VAL A 18 16.68 -10.72 -15.09
N THR A 19 16.52 -9.39 -15.17
CA THR A 19 17.59 -8.51 -14.72
C THR A 19 17.38 -8.27 -13.25
N SER A 20 18.11 -9.06 -12.47
CA SER A 20 18.59 -8.70 -11.15
C SER A 20 19.29 -7.34 -11.25
N ASP A 21 18.55 -6.27 -10.99
CA ASP A 21 19.12 -5.00 -10.54
C ASP A 21 18.68 -4.81 -9.09
N ASP A 22 19.44 -5.50 -8.25
CA ASP A 22 19.23 -5.70 -6.84
C ASP A 22 20.09 -4.66 -6.12
N SER A 23 19.60 -3.42 -6.02
CA SER A 23 20.08 -2.45 -5.01
C SER A 23 19.40 -1.09 -5.15
N LYS A 24 18.17 -0.99 -4.63
CA LYS A 24 17.77 -0.01 -3.61
C LYS A 24 16.24 -0.07 -3.48
N VAL A 25 15.75 -1.18 -2.95
CA VAL A 25 14.51 -1.13 -2.18
C VAL A 25 14.83 -0.24 -0.98
N THR A 26 14.56 1.06 -1.10
CA THR A 26 14.52 1.94 0.07
C THR A 26 13.53 1.30 1.01
N SER A 27 14.04 0.70 2.08
CA SER A 27 13.40 -0.30 2.94
C SER A 27 12.14 0.14 3.66
N ASN A 28 11.65 1.35 3.38
CA ASN A 28 10.45 1.90 3.98
C ASN A 28 9.35 1.95 2.92
N GLN A 29 8.83 0.76 2.59
CA GLN A 29 7.56 0.60 1.88
C GLN A 29 6.39 1.30 2.60
N PHE A 30 6.61 1.68 3.86
CA PHE A 30 5.74 2.54 4.68
C PHE A 30 6.47 3.85 4.97
N PRO A 31 5.85 5.02 4.74
CA PRO A 31 6.45 6.29 5.12
C PRO A 31 6.75 6.31 6.64
N ASN A 32 7.84 6.99 7.02
CA ASN A 32 8.16 7.19 8.43
C ASN A 32 7.05 8.03 9.09
N GLY A 33 6.28 7.45 10.01
CA GLY A 33 5.23 8.15 10.73
C GLY A 33 4.12 7.25 11.24
N ILE A 34 3.19 7.84 11.98
CA ILE A 34 1.96 7.18 12.43
C ILE A 34 0.83 7.56 11.47
N ALA A 35 0.18 6.57 10.88
CA ALA A 35 -1.06 6.75 10.15
C ALA A 35 -2.25 6.64 11.13
N TRP A 36 -3.03 7.71 11.26
CA TRP A 36 -4.20 7.76 12.12
C TRP A 36 -5.47 7.47 11.30
N TYR A 37 -6.22 6.45 11.72
CA TYR A 37 -7.49 6.07 11.13
C TYR A 37 -8.63 6.40 12.10
N GLY A 38 -9.61 7.18 11.65
CA GLY A 38 -10.75 7.60 12.48
C GLY A 38 -11.87 6.56 12.59
N THR A 39 -11.83 5.51 11.79
CA THR A 39 -12.83 4.42 11.80
C THR A 39 -12.17 3.05 11.88
N TRP A 40 -12.90 2.11 12.47
CA TRP A 40 -12.42 0.74 12.64
C TRP A 40 -12.25 0.02 11.29
N GLU A 41 -13.15 0.25 10.35
CA GLU A 41 -13.15 -0.37 9.02
C GLU A 41 -11.90 0.03 8.23
N ALA A 42 -11.52 1.30 8.26
CA ALA A 42 -10.33 1.80 7.59
C ALA A 42 -9.05 1.24 8.22
N ALA A 43 -8.98 1.24 9.56
CA ALA A 43 -7.85 0.65 10.28
C ALA A 43 -7.68 -0.85 9.99
N LYS A 44 -8.80 -1.59 9.96
CA LYS A 44 -8.81 -3.03 9.69
C LYS A 44 -8.37 -3.35 8.26
N SER A 45 -8.87 -2.60 7.28
CA SER A 45 -8.46 -2.76 5.87
C SER A 45 -6.95 -2.54 5.70
N GLU A 46 -6.37 -1.54 6.36
CA GLU A 46 -4.93 -1.30 6.30
C GLU A 46 -4.12 -2.39 7.04
N ALA A 47 -4.57 -2.81 8.21
CA ALA A 47 -3.92 -3.87 8.97
C ALA A 47 -3.85 -5.18 8.16
N GLU A 48 -4.93 -5.54 7.47
CA GLU A 48 -4.98 -6.71 6.58
C GLU A 48 -4.05 -6.55 5.35
N ARG A 49 -4.06 -5.38 4.71
CA ARG A 49 -3.21 -5.10 3.53
C ARG A 49 -1.72 -5.13 3.85
N THR A 50 -1.35 -4.71 5.06
CA THR A 50 0.06 -4.52 5.46
C THR A 50 0.59 -5.62 6.36
N GLY A 51 -0.28 -6.45 6.94
CA GLY A 51 0.07 -7.44 7.96
C GLY A 51 0.55 -6.81 9.28
N LYS A 52 0.27 -5.53 9.53
CA LYS A 52 0.68 -4.82 10.76
C LYS A 52 -0.45 -4.83 11.80
N PRO A 53 -0.14 -4.90 13.10
CA PRO A 53 -1.15 -4.82 14.16
C PRO A 53 -1.73 -3.40 14.27
N ILE A 54 -2.95 -3.31 14.82
CA ILE A 54 -3.62 -2.05 15.11
C ILE A 54 -3.27 -1.61 16.53
N LEU A 55 -2.85 -0.35 16.68
CA LEU A 55 -2.78 0.35 17.96
C LEU A 55 -4.08 1.14 18.16
N LEU A 56 -4.92 0.71 19.09
CA LEU A 56 -6.18 1.39 19.41
C LEU A 56 -5.97 2.40 20.55
N LEU A 57 -6.18 3.68 20.28
CA LEU A 57 -6.20 4.73 21.29
C LEU A 57 -7.64 5.18 21.53
N SER A 58 -8.06 5.16 22.80
CA SER A 58 -9.30 5.78 23.26
C SER A 58 -8.94 6.96 24.17
N ALA A 59 -9.44 8.13 23.83
CA ALA A 59 -9.24 9.36 24.58
C ALA A 59 -10.58 10.09 24.73
N ALA A 60 -10.68 10.91 25.79
CA ALA A 60 -11.78 11.82 25.98
C ALA A 60 -11.21 13.24 26.14
N PRO A 61 -11.90 14.28 25.61
CA PRO A 61 -11.47 15.66 25.77
C PRO A 61 -11.51 16.11 27.24
N GLN A 62 -12.23 15.38 28.09
CA GLN A 62 -12.24 15.54 29.54
C GLN A 62 -12.65 14.24 30.23
N CYS A 63 -12.11 13.98 31.42
CA CYS A 63 -12.51 12.87 32.27
C CYS A 63 -12.57 13.34 33.73
N GLN A 64 -13.71 13.19 34.40
CA GLN A 64 -13.89 13.62 35.81
C GLN A 64 -13.50 15.09 36.06
N GLY A 65 -13.75 15.98 35.09
CA GLY A 65 -13.38 17.40 35.19
C GLY A 65 -11.90 17.70 34.94
N VAL A 66 -11.07 16.69 34.64
CA VAL A 66 -9.69 16.85 34.21
C VAL A 66 -9.65 17.02 32.69
N PRO A 67 -9.09 18.12 32.15
CA PRO A 67 -8.93 18.31 30.71
C PRO A 67 -8.03 17.23 30.09
N GLY A 68 -8.44 16.71 28.93
CA GLY A 68 -7.72 15.71 28.14
C GLY A 68 -7.05 16.29 26.90
N ILE A 69 -6.44 15.42 26.11
CA ILE A 69 -5.88 15.71 24.79
C ILE A 69 -6.93 15.54 23.69
N TRP A 70 -6.80 16.33 22.63
CA TRP A 70 -7.59 16.24 21.39
C TRP A 70 -6.86 15.41 20.34
#